data_AF-A0A1S8YNQ2-F1
#
_entry.id   AF-A0A1S8YNQ2-F1
#
_cell.length_a   1.000
_cell.length_b   1.000
_cell.length_c   1.000
_cell.angle_alpha   90.00
_cell.angle_beta   90.00
_cell.angle_gamma   90.00
#
_symmetry.space_group_name_H-M   'P 1'
#
loop_
_entity.id
_entity.type
_entity.pdbx_description
1 polymer ?
#
loop_
_entity_poly.entity_id
_entity_poly.type
_entity_poly.pdbx_seq_one_letter_code
_entity_poly.pdbx_strand_id
1 'polypeptide(L)' 'MTQLHHAQRSRTPRNAATGGTLPLRLTPEERATIEAMAEADCRSASNMVRIVFLRGLEAMQPNQ' A
#
# COMPACT_ATOMS: atom_id res chain seq x y z
N MET A 1 -35.59 -30.32 1.14
CA MET A 1 -34.26 -29.94 1.65
C MET A 1 -33.76 -28.77 0.82
N THR A 2 -33.65 -27.59 1.41
CA THR A 2 -33.26 -26.37 0.69
C THR A 2 -31.84 -26.01 1.11
N GLN A 3 -30.86 -26.16 0.21
CA GLN A 3 -29.48 -25.78 0.50
C GLN A 3 -29.38 -24.26 0.55
N LEU A 4 -28.91 -23.73 1.69
CA LEU A 4 -28.60 -22.32 1.84
C LEU A 4 -27.37 -21.99 0.99
N HIS A 5 -27.52 -21.05 0.06
CA HIS A 5 -26.40 -20.49 -0.69
C HIS A 5 -25.44 -19.76 0.26
N HIS A 6 -24.35 -20.43 0.64
CA HIS A 6 -23.25 -19.76 1.32
C HIS A 6 -22.51 -18.89 0.31
N ALA A 7 -22.79 -17.59 0.32
CA ALA A 7 -21.99 -16.61 -0.41
C ALA A 7 -20.52 -16.76 0.02
N GLN A 8 -19.67 -17.13 -0.93
CA GLN A 8 -18.24 -17.36 -0.70
C GLN A 8 -17.64 -16.10 -0.09
N ARG A 9 -17.26 -16.17 1.19
CA ARG A 9 -16.69 -15.04 1.92
C ARG A 9 -15.34 -14.73 1.27
N SER A 10 -15.24 -13.59 0.60
CA SER A 10 -14.04 -13.16 -0.10
C SER A 10 -12.82 -13.21 0.82
N ARG A 11 -11.74 -13.82 0.35
CA ARG A 11 -10.44 -13.89 1.05
C ARG A 11 -9.64 -12.60 0.95
N THR A 12 -10.12 -11.62 0.17
CA THR A 12 -9.45 -10.34 0.04
C THR A 12 -9.51 -9.62 1.39
N PRO A 13 -8.37 -9.22 1.97
CA PRO A 13 -8.37 -8.43 3.20
C PRO A 13 -9.27 -7.22 3.00
N ARG A 14 -10.17 -6.97 3.95
CA ARG A 14 -11.14 -5.86 3.91
C ARG A 14 -10.47 -4.47 3.79
N ASN A 15 -9.13 -4.44 3.92
CA ASN A 15 -8.26 -3.27 3.96
C ASN A 15 -7.34 -3.17 2.73
N ALA A 16 -7.47 -4.09 1.76
CA ALA A 16 -6.83 -3.87 0.46
C ALA A 16 -7.50 -2.62 -0.12
N ALA A 17 -6.72 -1.53 -0.26
CA ALA A 17 -7.24 -0.27 -0.76
C ALA A 17 -8.00 -0.54 -2.07
N THR A 18 -9.32 -0.41 -2.03
CA THR A 18 -10.25 -0.75 -3.11
C THR A 18 -10.25 0.28 -4.24
N GLY A 19 -9.25 1.19 -4.27
CA GLY A 19 -9.05 2.18 -5.31
C GLY A 19 -8.11 1.67 -6.39
N GLY A 20 -8.31 2.14 -7.63
CA GLY A 20 -7.40 1.87 -8.74
C GLY A 20 -5.97 2.31 -8.43
N THR A 21 -5.00 1.68 -9.08
CA THR A 21 -3.58 2.03 -8.95
C THR A 21 -3.32 3.45 -9.45
N LEU A 22 -2.72 4.29 -8.61
CA LEU A 22 -2.19 5.59 -9.03
C LEU A 22 -0.74 5.39 -9.53
N PRO A 23 -0.41 5.66 -10.81
CA PRO A 23 0.96 5.60 -11.28
C PRO A 23 1.78 6.74 -10.66
N LEU A 24 2.87 6.39 -9.98
CA LEU A 24 3.86 7.33 -9.45
C LEU A 24 5.12 7.27 -10.33
N ARG A 25 5.55 8.43 -10.84
CA ARG A 25 6.84 8.54 -11.55
C ARG A 25 7.94 8.84 -10.53
N LEU A 26 8.98 8.03 -10.56
CA LEU A 26 10.19 8.21 -9.76
C LEU A 26 11.37 8.34 -10.71
N THR A 27 12.35 9.17 -10.36
CA THR A 27 13.66 9.12 -11.01
C THR A 27 14.36 7.79 -10.68
N PRO A 28 15.39 7.39 -11.43
CA PRO A 28 16.17 6.19 -11.12
C PRO A 28 16.75 6.22 -9.69
N GLU A 29 17.20 7.38 -9.23
CA GLU A 29 17.79 7.57 -7.90
C GLU A 29 16.74 7.45 -6.79
N GLU A 30 15.57 8.06 -6.98
CA GLU A 30 14.45 7.94 -6.04
C GLU A 30 13.98 6.49 -5.93
N ARG A 31 13.89 5.78 -7.07
CA ARG A 31 13.50 4.37 -7.12
C ARG A 31 14.49 3.49 -6.38
N ALA A 32 15.79 3.65 -6.63
CA ALA A 32 16.84 2.90 -5.94
C ALA A 32 16.81 3.12 -4.42
N THR A 33 16.57 4.37 -3.99
CA THR A 33 16.44 4.70 -2.56
C THR A 33 15.27 3.95 -1.91
N ILE A 34 14.10 3.96 -2.55
CA ILE A 34 12.92 3.23 -2.06
C ILE A 34 13.16 1.72 -2.01
N GLU A 35 13.81 1.15 -3.02
CA GLU A 35 14.09 -0.29 -3.06
C GLU A 35 15.04 -0.72 -1.95
N ALA A 36 16.10 0.05 -1.69
CA ALA A 36 17.01 -0.20 -0.57
C ALA A 36 16.30 -0.12 0.79
N MET A 37 15.42 0.87 0.99
CA MET A 37 14.61 0.96 2.20
C MET A 37 13.67 -0.25 2.34
N ALA A 38 13.02 -0.66 1.25
CA ALA A 38 12.10 -1.79 1.24
C ALA A 38 12.80 -3.11 1.58
N GLU A 39 13.99 -3.32 1.04
CA GLU A 39 14.82 -4.49 1.34
C GLU A 39 15.22 -4.53 2.82
N ALA A 40 15.70 -3.40 3.37
CA ALA A 40 16.07 -3.29 4.78
C ALA A 40 14.91 -3.61 5.74
N ASP A 41 13.69 -3.21 5.38
CA ASP A 41 12.48 -3.42 6.18
C ASP A 41 11.73 -4.73 5.85
N CYS A 42 12.25 -5.57 4.95
CA CYS A 42 11.60 -6.80 4.47
C CYS A 42 10.18 -6.56 3.93
N ARG A 43 10.00 -5.49 3.15
CA ARG A 43 8.72 -5.06 2.55
C ARG A 43 8.84 -4.96 1.03
N SER A 44 7.69 -4.87 0.34
CA SER A 44 7.69 -4.54 -1.09
C SER A 44 7.94 -3.05 -1.32
N ALA A 45 8.55 -2.71 -2.46
CA ALA A 45 8.75 -1.31 -2.86
C ALA A 45 7.43 -0.51 -2.85
N SER A 46 6.33 -1.08 -3.35
CA SER A 46 5.02 -0.42 -3.31
C SER A 46 4.51 -0.16 -1.89
N ASN A 47 4.78 -1.07 -0.94
CA ASN A 47 4.44 -0.86 0.47
C ASN A 47 5.31 0.24 1.08
N MET A 48 6.60 0.25 0.76
CA MET A 48 7.54 1.26 1.24
C MET A 48 7.20 2.66 0.72
N VAL A 49 6.91 2.83 -0.59
CA VAL A 49 6.42 4.10 -1.15
C VAL A 49 5.20 4.60 -0.39
N ARG A 50 4.25 3.71 -0.09
CA ARG A 50 3.05 4.07 0.68
C ARG A 50 3.39 4.57 2.09
N ILE A 51 4.33 3.92 2.77
CA ILE A 51 4.79 4.33 4.10
C ILE A 51 5.41 5.74 4.03
N VAL A 52 6.36 5.95 3.11
CA VAL A 52 7.02 7.25 2.93
C VAL A 52 6.00 8.34 2.61
N PHE A 53 5.05 8.06 1.72
CA PHE A 53 3.97 9.00 1.39
C PHE A 53 3.14 9.39 2.63
N LEU A 54 2.69 8.40 3.42
CA LEU A 54 1.89 8.66 4.62
C LEU A 54 2.67 9.46 5.66
N ARG A 55 3.96 9.15 5.87
CA ARG A 55 4.85 9.93 6.75
C ARG A 55 5.03 11.36 6.26
N GLY A 56 5.15 11.57 4.95
CA GLY A 56 5.19 12.89 4.35
C GLY A 56 3.91 13.69 4.62
N LEU A 57 2.74 13.05 4.50
CA LEU A 57 1.46 13.68 4.84
C LEU A 57 1.37 14.09 6.32
N GLU A 58 1.80 13.21 7.23
CA GLU A 58 1.85 13.51 8.67
C GLU A 58 2.73 14.75 8.95
N ALA A 59 3.90 14.84 8.30
CA ALA A 59 4.81 15.98 8.47
C ALA A 59 4.26 17.28 7.85
N MET A 60 3.48 17.18 6.77
CA MET A 60 2.87 18.32 6.08
C MET A 60 1.57 18.81 6.75
N GLN A 61 0.96 17.99 7.60
CA GLN A 61 -0.22 18.35 8.38
C GLN A 61 0.13 18.36 9.87
N PRO A 62 0.90 19.36 10.34
CA PRO A 62 1.19 19.51 11.76
C PRO A 62 -0.12 19.84 12.49
N ASN A 63 -0.71 18.82 13.10
CA ASN A 63 -1.89 18.83 13.98
C ASN A 63 -3.25 18.99 13.26
N GLN A 64 -4.01 17.90 13.23
CA GLN A 64 -5.41 17.93 13.65
C GLN A 64 -5.49 17.54 15.11
#